data_AF-A0A239HAP8-F1
#
_entry.id   AF-A0A239HAP8-F1
#
_cell.length_a   1.000
_cell.length_b   1.000
_cell.length_c   1.000
_cell.angle_alpha   90.00
_cell.angle_beta   90.00
_cell.angle_gamma   90.00
#
_symmetry.space_group_name_H-M   'P 1'
#
loop_
_entity.id
_entity.type
_entity.pdbx_description
1 polymer ?
#
loop_
_entity_poly.entity_id
_entity_poly.type
_entity_poly.pdbx_seq_one_letter_code
_entity_poly.pdbx_strand_id
1 'polypeptide(L)'
;MRRFRFLSMPIRGLRFLTPLILLAGLLIQAGEVQAAPSVTIRAEAPNGIAPHGVFFRAAVGDWGERPAHELRYRWEFGEDREALVALPRVAAIWGASLGDAFGPTAMHVFATPGRYTVTCEVTDGTTTITATATVVVEDPERAFGPAGTIVVAQDGDFTGAPPGARHTRLDTALHAYAGLGVARGRLLLKRGETYALRDAIDIRDDKARKNFYIGAWGQGARPVLDTSANPRPAMHRGPKAMFPVQIWGLEIRGGWDPVTETGRPSPGLLMTQSGQWTVHDMHFTGLSIAVHMSSKEPGSMALSDCVIERWQGYGLLAKQSTFVGITGCRIEQDPMALGGGPKGGRHNDHGPVRFSAPLLSGYHVLDKVQLFSRNGWSTAGGRQAHQALIRWNVTGTRGPRLNAQRIVGEGGWSFVDLHGNTSTAKDRFGEVILEKSLFIGTANTQGGVFVGHSGVSLRNSVFVFPDVPKETNRGPSAVVRWAVDTRFTDAENNAGPIRVYNNTLVDLRSDANSDGPSRMEEANRRDFTDVVVANNVVLTPNVSGGTTGDAPLDATPLFEAYYPGLADTQTWPLDPAFASPKGFIALYRPQAGSAAIGDAGQGPVALDDLTGALRGASPSRGALEPD
;
A
#
# COMPACT_ATOMS: atom_id res chain seq x y z
N MET A 1 33.36 8.88 -56.00
CA MET A 1 34.77 9.26 -55.77
C MET A 1 35.43 8.24 -54.85
N ARG A 2 36.52 7.63 -55.35
CA ARG A 2 37.62 6.85 -54.75
C ARG A 2 37.35 5.93 -53.53
N ARG A 3 37.34 4.62 -53.83
CA ARG A 3 37.80 3.50 -52.99
C ARG A 3 39.34 3.47 -52.94
N PHE A 4 39.94 3.02 -51.85
CA PHE A 4 41.31 2.46 -51.85
C PHE A 4 41.42 1.21 -50.97
N ARG A 5 42.12 0.23 -51.52
CA ARG A 5 42.49 -1.09 -50.97
C ARG A 5 44.03 -1.12 -50.83
N PHE A 6 44.49 -1.82 -49.79
CA PHE A 6 45.79 -2.51 -49.58
C PHE A 6 47.13 -1.79 -49.85
N LEU A 7 48.04 -1.83 -48.86
CA LEU A 7 49.29 -2.60 -48.98
C LEU A 7 49.95 -2.84 -47.60
N SER A 8 50.44 -4.06 -47.41
CA SER A 8 51.33 -4.54 -46.34
C SER A 8 52.81 -4.33 -46.69
N MET A 9 53.70 -4.11 -45.70
CA MET A 9 54.99 -4.83 -45.50
C MET A 9 55.93 -4.18 -44.44
N PRO A 10 56.99 -4.87 -43.94
CA PRO A 10 57.41 -4.89 -42.53
C PRO A 10 58.64 -4.03 -42.22
N ILE A 11 58.92 -3.81 -40.92
CA ILE A 11 60.24 -3.41 -40.43
C ILE A 11 60.71 -4.39 -39.35
N ARG A 12 61.89 -4.96 -39.62
CA ARG A 12 62.70 -5.78 -38.72
C ARG A 12 63.39 -4.90 -37.67
N GLY A 13 63.41 -5.40 -36.43
CA GLY A 13 64.62 -5.52 -35.63
C GLY A 13 65.20 -4.26 -34.97
N LEU A 14 65.05 -4.15 -33.65
CA LEU A 14 66.18 -3.75 -32.80
C LEU A 14 66.01 -4.35 -31.41
N ARG A 15 66.90 -5.29 -31.07
CA ARG A 15 67.05 -5.88 -29.74
C ARG A 15 67.87 -4.90 -28.89
N PHE A 16 67.26 -4.30 -27.87
CA PHE A 16 67.99 -3.74 -26.73
C PHE A 16 67.74 -4.64 -25.51
N LEU A 17 68.80 -5.31 -25.08
CA LEU A 17 68.88 -5.96 -23.76
C LEU A 17 68.89 -4.86 -22.70
N THR A 18 67.78 -4.67 -22.00
CA THR A 18 67.70 -3.89 -20.77
C THR A 18 67.90 -4.85 -19.59
N PRO A 19 68.77 -4.54 -18.62
CA PRO A 19 68.98 -5.41 -17.47
C PRO A 19 67.72 -5.44 -16.60
N LEU A 20 67.19 -6.66 -16.43
CA LEU A 20 66.09 -6.99 -15.52
C LEU A 20 66.60 -6.85 -14.07
N ILE A 21 66.45 -5.66 -13.49
CA ILE A 21 66.56 -5.47 -12.04
C ILE A 21 65.29 -6.07 -11.44
N LEU A 22 65.41 -7.27 -10.89
CA LEU A 22 64.41 -7.87 -9.99
C LEU A 22 64.38 -7.05 -8.70
N LEU A 23 63.66 -5.93 -8.72
CA LEU A 23 63.19 -5.30 -7.50
C LEU A 23 62.04 -6.17 -7.00
N ALA A 24 62.28 -6.96 -5.97
CA ALA A 24 61.22 -7.57 -5.16
C ALA A 24 60.46 -6.43 -4.48
N GLY A 25 59.59 -5.76 -5.24
CA GLY A 25 58.62 -4.81 -4.72
C GLY A 25 57.66 -5.60 -3.87
N LEU A 26 57.82 -5.48 -2.56
CA LEU A 26 56.78 -5.79 -1.59
C LEU A 26 55.59 -4.89 -1.98
N LEU A 27 54.71 -5.39 -2.86
CA LEU A 27 53.41 -4.79 -3.10
C LEU A 27 52.67 -4.93 -1.77
N ILE A 28 52.78 -3.91 -0.92
CA ILE A 28 51.79 -3.65 0.10
C ILE A 28 50.52 -3.40 -0.70
N GLN A 29 49.70 -4.44 -0.87
CA GLN A 29 48.30 -4.25 -1.19
C GLN A 29 47.77 -3.36 -0.07
N ALA A 30 47.64 -2.07 -0.35
CA ALA A 30 46.85 -1.20 0.49
C ALA A 30 45.46 -1.83 0.47
N GLY A 31 45.12 -2.58 1.52
CA GLY A 31 43.80 -3.14 1.68
C GLY A 31 42.83 -1.99 1.53
N GLU A 32 41.97 -2.08 0.53
CA GLU A 32 40.89 -1.12 0.35
C GLU A 32 40.09 -1.15 1.65
N VAL A 33 40.19 -0.08 2.45
CA VAL A 33 39.47 0.02 3.71
C VAL A 33 38.00 0.14 3.32
N GLN A 34 37.28 -0.98 3.41
CA GLN A 34 35.83 -1.00 3.22
C GLN A 34 35.24 0.04 4.16
N ALA A 35 34.52 1.02 3.59
CA ALA A 35 33.90 2.06 4.37
C ALA A 35 32.92 1.45 5.38
N ALA A 36 32.89 2.03 6.58
CA ALA A 36 32.02 1.54 7.64
C ALA A 36 30.56 1.70 7.19
N PRO A 37 29.69 0.70 7.47
CA PRO A 37 28.31 0.82 7.06
C PRO A 37 27.65 2.07 7.65
N SER A 38 26.72 2.68 6.92
CA SER A 38 26.11 3.95 7.30
C SER A 38 24.63 4.01 6.95
N VAL A 39 23.89 4.87 7.65
CA VAL A 39 22.48 5.17 7.35
C VAL A 39 22.21 6.67 7.51
N THR A 40 21.40 7.21 6.62
CA THR A 40 20.86 8.57 6.69
C THR A 40 19.35 8.55 6.41
N ILE A 41 18.62 9.48 7.02
CA ILE A 41 17.19 9.66 6.78
C ILE A 41 16.98 10.85 5.85
N ARG A 42 16.24 10.62 4.77
CA ARG A 42 15.66 11.68 3.95
C ARG A 42 14.18 11.81 4.26
N ALA A 43 13.78 12.96 4.79
CA ALA A 43 12.39 13.33 5.04
C ALA A 43 11.91 14.33 3.97
N GLU A 44 10.80 14.03 3.30
CA GLU A 44 10.18 14.91 2.30
C GLU A 44 9.23 15.89 3.01
N ALA A 45 9.54 17.19 2.93
CA ALA A 45 8.84 18.26 3.63
C ALA A 45 8.70 18.01 5.15
N PRO A 46 9.82 17.98 5.90
CA PRO A 46 9.82 17.69 7.35
C PRO A 46 9.18 18.78 8.21
N ASN A 47 8.72 19.89 7.62
CA ASN A 47 8.09 20.97 8.36
C ASN A 47 6.72 21.29 7.74
N GLY A 48 5.70 21.49 8.57
CA GLY A 48 4.35 21.79 8.14
C GLY A 48 3.44 22.23 9.28
N ILE A 49 2.13 22.24 9.04
CA ILE A 49 1.09 22.60 10.03
C ILE A 49 0.28 21.35 10.33
N ALA A 50 -0.10 21.11 11.58
CA ALA A 50 -0.89 19.92 11.93
C ALA A 50 -2.29 19.95 11.30
N PRO A 51 -2.81 18.81 10.78
CA PRO A 51 -2.10 17.54 10.59
C PRO A 51 -1.17 17.55 9.38
N HIS A 52 0.05 17.01 9.50
CA HIS A 52 1.07 17.07 8.43
C HIS A 52 1.63 15.70 8.05
N GLY A 53 1.49 15.33 6.78
CA GLY A 53 2.05 14.10 6.22
C GLY A 53 3.49 14.26 5.74
N VAL A 54 4.37 13.37 6.20
CA VAL A 54 5.79 13.33 5.86
C VAL A 54 6.14 11.96 5.30
N PHE A 55 6.92 11.93 4.23
CA PHE A 55 7.47 10.70 3.67
C PHE A 55 8.95 10.56 4.03
N PHE A 56 9.36 9.35 4.35
CA PHE A 56 10.71 9.03 4.80
C PHE A 56 11.35 7.97 3.91
N ARG A 57 12.66 8.10 3.70
CA ARG A 57 13.48 7.08 3.08
C ARG A 57 14.80 6.95 3.81
N ALA A 58 15.19 5.71 4.11
CA ALA A 58 16.54 5.40 4.56
C ALA A 58 17.46 5.28 3.34
N ALA A 59 18.61 5.94 3.39
CA ALA A 59 19.70 5.72 2.45
C ALA A 59 20.87 5.11 3.22
N VAL A 60 21.32 3.95 2.76
CA VAL A 60 22.37 3.17 3.42
C VAL A 60 23.60 3.06 2.51
N GLY A 61 24.78 3.07 3.10
CA GLY A 61 26.07 2.88 2.42
C GLY A 61 26.78 1.62 2.90
N ASP A 62 27.47 0.93 1.99
CA ASP A 62 28.31 -0.25 2.26
C ASP A 62 27.58 -1.48 2.82
N TRP A 63 26.33 -1.69 2.37
CA TRP A 63 25.48 -2.82 2.75
C TRP A 63 25.01 -3.65 1.54
N GLY A 64 25.75 -4.69 1.20
CA GLY A 64 25.34 -5.70 0.22
C GLY A 64 24.95 -5.14 -1.16
N GLU A 65 24.32 -5.98 -1.98
CA GLU A 65 23.85 -5.58 -3.31
C GLU A 65 22.42 -5.04 -3.29
N ARG A 66 21.59 -5.52 -2.34
CA ARG A 66 20.16 -5.19 -2.30
C ARG A 66 19.70 -4.83 -0.88
N PRO A 67 20.25 -3.75 -0.29
CA PRO A 67 20.00 -3.40 1.10
C PRO A 67 18.51 -3.25 1.45
N ALA A 68 17.72 -2.66 0.53
CA ALA A 68 16.27 -2.51 0.70
C ALA A 68 15.55 -3.86 0.96
N HIS A 69 16.05 -4.95 0.39
CA HIS A 69 15.47 -6.29 0.50
C HIS A 69 16.16 -7.15 1.56
N GLU A 70 17.40 -6.85 1.92
CA GLU A 70 18.23 -7.71 2.77
C GLU A 70 18.28 -7.23 4.23
N LEU A 71 18.14 -5.93 4.46
CA LEU A 71 18.18 -5.34 5.79
C LEU A 71 16.78 -5.24 6.40
N ARG A 72 16.74 -5.23 7.74
CA ARG A 72 15.57 -4.81 8.50
C ARG A 72 15.67 -3.32 8.77
N TYR A 73 14.57 -2.63 8.52
CA TYR A 73 14.38 -1.22 8.82
C TYR A 73 13.23 -1.10 9.82
N ARG A 74 13.44 -0.37 10.92
CA ARG A 74 12.39 -0.02 11.88
C ARG A 74 12.39 1.49 12.09
N TRP A 75 11.23 2.10 11.94
CA TRP A 75 10.99 3.51 12.14
C TRP A 75 10.26 3.71 13.46
N GLU A 76 10.66 4.75 14.19
CA GLU A 76 9.92 5.30 15.33
C GLU A 76 9.73 6.79 15.08
N PHE A 77 8.49 7.28 15.05
CA PHE A 77 8.21 8.65 14.62
C PHE A 77 8.29 9.68 15.76
N GLY A 78 8.38 9.22 17.01
CA GLY A 78 8.38 10.09 18.18
C GLY A 78 7.01 10.70 18.52
N GLU A 79 5.95 10.28 17.84
CA GLU A 79 4.56 10.58 18.18
C GLU A 79 3.90 9.29 18.69
N ASP A 80 3.52 9.27 19.97
CA ASP A 80 2.78 8.16 20.55
C ASP A 80 1.28 8.42 20.39
N ARG A 81 0.69 7.88 19.32
CA ARG A 81 -0.74 7.93 19.08
C ARG A 81 -1.26 6.62 18.53
N GLU A 82 -2.50 6.31 18.88
CA GLU A 82 -3.28 5.25 18.26
C GLU A 82 -4.00 5.77 17.00
N ALA A 83 -4.47 4.83 16.18
CA ALA A 83 -5.33 5.14 15.05
C ALA A 83 -6.66 5.77 15.53
N LEU A 84 -7.08 6.87 14.90
CA LEU A 84 -8.36 7.53 15.20
C LEU A 84 -9.55 6.72 14.68
N VAL A 85 -9.31 5.84 13.71
CA VAL A 85 -10.30 4.92 13.15
C VAL A 85 -10.11 3.54 13.78
N ALA A 86 -11.21 2.85 14.04
CA ALA A 86 -11.15 1.49 14.55
C ALA A 86 -10.59 0.56 13.47
N LEU A 87 -9.44 -0.06 13.77
CA LEU A 87 -8.78 -1.05 12.92
C LEU A 87 -8.74 -2.42 13.60
N PRO A 88 -9.88 -3.01 13.99
CA PRO A 88 -9.92 -4.14 14.93
C PRO A 88 -9.07 -5.35 14.47
N ARG A 89 -9.06 -5.65 13.17
CA ARG A 89 -8.30 -6.78 12.61
C ARG A 89 -6.78 -6.52 12.56
N VAL A 90 -6.36 -5.28 12.33
CA VAL A 90 -4.94 -4.87 12.41
C VAL A 90 -4.50 -4.84 13.87
N ALA A 91 -5.32 -4.26 14.75
CA ALA A 91 -5.05 -4.13 16.17
C ALA A 91 -4.94 -5.49 16.87
N ALA A 92 -5.67 -6.51 16.40
CA ALA A 92 -5.56 -7.89 16.88
C ALA A 92 -4.17 -8.52 16.66
N ILE A 93 -3.33 -7.97 15.78
CA ILE A 93 -2.01 -8.51 15.44
C ILE A 93 -0.88 -7.57 15.86
N TRP A 94 -1.00 -6.27 15.58
CA TRP A 94 0.07 -5.28 15.77
C TRP A 94 -0.28 -4.14 16.72
N GLY A 95 -1.43 -4.21 17.40
CA GLY A 95 -1.95 -3.12 18.22
C GLY A 95 -2.43 -1.91 17.39
N ALA A 96 -2.96 -0.90 18.08
CA ALA A 96 -3.57 0.28 17.46
C ALA A 96 -2.60 1.46 17.25
N SER A 97 -1.39 1.41 17.82
CA SER A 97 -0.39 2.49 17.68
C SER A 97 -0.04 2.75 16.22
N LEU A 98 0.22 3.99 15.85
CA LEU A 98 0.79 4.39 14.55
C LEU A 98 2.19 5.02 14.71
N GLY A 99 2.82 4.86 15.88
CA GLY A 99 4.12 5.47 16.20
C GLY A 99 5.33 4.79 15.55
N ASP A 100 5.14 3.68 14.84
CA ASP A 100 6.21 2.87 14.25
C ASP A 100 5.88 2.42 12.82
N ALA A 101 6.91 2.05 12.04
CA ALA A 101 6.78 1.42 10.72
C ALA A 101 7.99 0.54 10.39
N PHE A 102 7.93 -0.27 9.33
CA PHE A 102 9.10 -1.03 8.84
C PHE A 102 9.42 -0.76 7.37
N GLY A 103 10.50 -1.36 6.87
CA GLY A 103 10.95 -1.28 5.48
C GLY A 103 11.70 0.01 5.12
N PRO A 104 12.34 0.08 3.94
CA PRO A 104 13.28 1.16 3.58
C PRO A 104 12.63 2.53 3.36
N THR A 105 11.30 2.56 3.26
CA THR A 105 10.51 3.78 3.08
C THR A 105 9.30 3.76 4.00
N ALA A 106 8.94 4.91 4.55
CA ALA A 106 7.80 5.04 5.45
C ALA A 106 7.02 6.33 5.16
N MET A 107 5.81 6.41 5.69
CA MET A 107 5.00 7.63 5.70
C MET A 107 4.34 7.75 7.07
N HIS A 108 4.33 8.96 7.62
CA HIS A 108 3.60 9.26 8.86
C HIS A 108 2.85 10.58 8.73
N VAL A 109 1.67 10.65 9.35
CA VAL A 109 0.95 11.92 9.56
C VAL A 109 1.07 12.28 11.03
N PHE A 110 1.75 13.40 11.29
CA PHE A 110 1.83 14.01 12.61
C PHE A 110 0.55 14.81 12.83
N ALA A 111 -0.32 14.28 13.69
CA ALA A 111 -1.66 14.81 13.90
C ALA A 111 -1.66 16.01 14.86
N THR A 112 -0.64 16.09 15.71
CA THR A 112 -0.50 17.12 16.74
C THR A 112 0.64 18.11 16.42
N PRO A 113 0.58 19.35 16.93
CA PRO A 113 1.71 20.27 16.86
C PRO A 113 2.85 19.81 17.76
N GLY A 114 4.09 19.90 17.29
CA GLY A 114 5.24 19.45 18.06
C GLY A 114 6.55 19.44 17.31
N ARG A 115 7.62 19.12 18.04
CA ARG A 115 8.93 18.81 17.48
C ARG A 115 9.21 17.34 17.75
N TYR A 116 9.31 16.56 16.69
CA TYR A 116 9.45 15.11 16.75
C TYR A 116 10.85 14.68 16.33
N THR A 117 11.39 13.68 17.02
CA THR A 117 12.60 12.98 16.62
C THR A 117 12.20 11.68 15.97
N VAL A 118 12.36 11.60 14.66
CA VAL A 118 12.14 10.39 13.88
C VAL A 118 13.43 9.58 13.89
N THR A 119 13.36 8.32 14.28
CA THR A 119 14.48 7.39 14.36
C THR A 119 14.29 6.27 13.33
N CYS A 120 15.36 5.91 12.62
CA CYS A 120 15.39 4.72 11.77
C CYS A 120 16.55 3.83 12.22
N GLU A 121 16.20 2.66 12.73
CA GLU A 121 17.11 1.57 13.02
C GLU A 121 17.24 0.68 11.78
N VAL A 122 18.47 0.39 11.36
CA VAL A 122 18.78 -0.52 10.26
C VAL A 122 19.73 -1.60 10.76
N THR A 123 19.40 -2.87 10.49
CA THR A 123 20.22 -4.01 10.91
C THR A 123 20.27 -5.10 9.84
N ASP A 124 21.42 -5.77 9.74
CA ASP A 124 21.61 -7.02 8.98
C ASP A 124 21.50 -8.27 9.89
N GLY A 125 21.10 -8.08 11.16
CA GLY A 125 21.07 -9.12 12.19
C GLY A 125 22.35 -9.23 13.03
N THR A 126 23.46 -8.64 12.59
CA THR A 126 24.75 -8.64 13.32
C THR A 126 25.13 -7.23 13.76
N THR A 127 24.99 -6.25 12.87
CA THR A 127 25.34 -4.85 13.06
C THR A 127 24.08 -4.01 12.94
N THR A 128 23.85 -3.15 13.93
CA THR A 128 22.71 -2.23 13.96
C THR A 128 23.20 -0.80 13.96
N ILE A 129 22.66 0.01 13.05
CA ILE A 129 22.99 1.44 12.94
C ILE A 129 21.69 2.24 12.96
N THR A 130 21.73 3.38 13.64
CA THR A 130 20.59 4.27 13.80
C THR A 130 20.86 5.63 13.19
N ALA A 131 19.88 6.17 12.46
CA ALA A 131 19.86 7.57 12.07
C ALA A 131 18.65 8.27 12.69
N THR A 132 18.74 9.59 12.85
CA THR A 132 17.63 10.42 13.32
C THR A 132 17.39 11.60 12.38
N ALA A 133 16.15 12.07 12.35
CA ALA A 133 15.73 13.29 11.66
C ALA A 133 14.74 14.06 12.55
N THR A 134 14.74 15.39 12.45
CA THR A 134 13.75 16.22 13.15
C THR A 134 12.61 16.58 12.21
N VAL A 135 11.38 16.45 12.69
CA VAL A 135 10.16 16.99 12.07
C VAL A 135 9.59 18.08 12.98
N VAL A 136 9.16 19.20 12.40
CA VAL A 136 8.53 20.31 13.14
C VAL A 136 7.14 20.58 12.58
N VAL A 137 6.13 20.46 13.43
CA VAL A 137 4.74 20.66 13.07
C VAL A 137 4.19 21.84 13.86
N GLU A 138 3.81 22.89 13.15
CA GLU A 138 3.25 24.11 13.72
C GLU A 138 1.81 23.90 14.21
N ASP A 139 1.46 24.63 15.26
CA ASP A 139 0.08 24.70 15.76
C ASP A 139 -0.80 25.48 14.77
N PRO A 140 -1.90 24.89 14.24
CA PRO A 140 -2.79 25.59 13.32
C PRO A 140 -3.41 26.85 13.94
N GLU A 141 -3.69 26.89 15.25
CA GLU A 141 -4.21 28.09 15.91
C GLU A 141 -3.22 29.26 15.83
N ARG A 142 -1.92 28.97 15.97
CA ARG A 142 -0.85 29.95 15.84
C ARG A 142 -0.54 30.30 14.38
N ALA A 143 -0.52 29.29 13.51
CA ALA A 143 -0.09 29.45 12.12
C ALA A 143 -1.08 30.28 11.28
N PHE A 144 -2.38 30.14 11.55
CA PHE A 144 -3.42 30.88 10.84
C PHE A 144 -3.93 32.10 11.63
N GLY A 145 -4.01 31.98 12.97
CA GLY A 145 -4.62 32.98 13.82
C GLY A 145 -6.10 33.27 13.50
N PRO A 146 -6.70 34.25 14.18
CA PRO A 146 -8.10 34.62 13.96
C PRO A 146 -8.36 35.15 12.53
N ALA A 147 -7.45 36.00 12.02
CA ALA A 147 -7.61 36.64 10.72
C ALA A 147 -7.48 35.68 9.53
N GLY A 148 -6.76 34.56 9.71
CA GLY A 148 -6.61 33.49 8.72
C GLY A 148 -7.59 32.33 8.89
N THR A 149 -8.47 32.36 9.90
CA THR A 149 -9.46 31.29 10.15
C THR A 149 -10.85 31.72 9.70
N ILE A 150 -11.46 30.92 8.82
CA ILE A 150 -12.86 31.05 8.41
C ILE A 150 -13.62 29.86 8.97
N VAL A 151 -14.70 30.11 9.71
CA VAL A 151 -15.63 29.07 10.19
C VAL A 151 -16.95 29.14 9.45
N VAL A 152 -17.53 27.97 9.22
CA VAL A 152 -18.80 27.79 8.53
C VAL A 152 -19.78 27.09 9.45
N ALA A 153 -21.01 27.62 9.52
CA ALA A 153 -22.18 27.01 10.14
C ALA A 153 -23.42 27.26 9.27
N GLN A 154 -24.29 26.26 9.09
CA GLN A 154 -25.57 26.37 8.38
C GLN A 154 -26.67 26.88 9.30
N ASP A 155 -26.66 26.46 10.57
CA ASP A 155 -27.62 26.89 11.59
C ASP A 155 -27.42 28.35 12.06
N GLY A 156 -26.28 28.95 11.70
CA GLY A 156 -25.91 30.32 12.09
C GLY A 156 -25.40 30.45 13.52
N ASP A 157 -25.26 29.34 14.25
CA ASP A 157 -24.70 29.29 15.59
C ASP A 157 -23.19 29.03 15.52
N PHE A 158 -22.42 30.03 15.97
CA PHE A 158 -20.97 30.00 16.02
C PHE A 158 -20.43 29.82 17.44
N THR A 159 -21.26 29.36 18.38
CA THR A 159 -20.84 29.11 19.76
C THR A 159 -19.74 28.04 19.79
N GLY A 160 -18.59 28.39 20.36
CA GLY A 160 -17.42 27.50 20.42
C GLY A 160 -16.52 27.53 19.17
N ALA A 161 -16.77 28.42 18.21
CA ALA A 161 -15.83 28.70 17.14
C ALA A 161 -14.52 29.31 17.69
N PRO A 162 -13.36 29.12 17.01
CA PRO A 162 -12.11 29.75 17.40
C PRO A 162 -12.27 31.27 17.57
N PRO A 163 -11.80 31.86 18.68
CA PRO A 163 -11.99 33.29 18.96
C PRO A 163 -11.48 34.18 17.83
N GLY A 164 -12.34 35.10 17.37
CA GLY A 164 -12.02 36.08 16.33
C GLY A 164 -11.95 35.51 14.90
N ALA A 165 -12.35 34.25 14.68
CA ALA A 165 -12.51 33.69 13.35
C ALA A 165 -13.58 34.45 12.55
N ARG A 166 -13.48 34.40 11.22
CA ARG A 166 -14.49 34.97 10.32
C ARG A 166 -15.65 33.99 10.16
N HIS A 167 -16.86 34.44 10.42
CA HIS A 167 -18.07 33.60 10.38
C HIS A 167 -18.80 33.75 9.05
N THR A 168 -19.18 32.65 8.42
CA THR A 168 -19.85 32.70 7.11
C THR A 168 -20.60 31.41 6.77
N ARG A 169 -21.20 31.36 5.58
CA ARG A 169 -21.79 30.14 4.97
C ARG A 169 -20.85 29.57 3.91
N LEU A 170 -21.04 28.30 3.53
CA LEU A 170 -20.09 27.59 2.68
C LEU A 170 -19.90 28.23 1.29
N ASP A 171 -21.00 28.72 0.69
CA ASP A 171 -21.00 29.37 -0.62
C ASP A 171 -20.15 30.65 -0.64
N THR A 172 -20.20 31.43 0.44
CA THR A 172 -19.38 32.65 0.60
C THR A 172 -17.99 32.36 1.16
N ALA A 173 -17.81 31.25 1.89
CA ALA A 173 -16.53 30.89 2.51
C ALA A 173 -15.40 30.70 1.50
N LEU A 174 -15.68 30.04 0.38
CA LEU A 174 -14.67 29.77 -0.65
C LEU A 174 -14.23 31.04 -1.40
N HIS A 175 -15.08 32.06 -1.44
CA HIS A 175 -14.71 33.40 -1.93
C HIS A 175 -13.89 34.16 -0.88
N ALA A 176 -14.28 34.11 0.39
CA ALA A 176 -13.52 34.71 1.48
C ALA A 176 -12.12 34.08 1.62
N TYR A 177 -11.99 32.77 1.42
CA TYR A 177 -10.72 32.06 1.42
C TYR A 177 -9.78 32.58 0.34
N ALA A 178 -10.28 32.78 -0.88
CA ALA A 178 -9.49 33.33 -1.98
C ALA A 178 -8.95 34.74 -1.65
N GLY A 179 -9.69 35.51 -0.85
CA GLY A 179 -9.27 36.82 -0.34
C GLY A 179 -8.13 36.79 0.68
N LEU A 180 -7.78 35.63 1.24
CA LEU A 180 -6.60 35.47 2.12
C LEU A 180 -5.29 35.49 1.32
N GLY A 181 -5.34 35.23 0.01
CA GLY A 181 -4.18 35.29 -0.88
C GLY A 181 -3.16 34.19 -0.61
N VAL A 182 -1.86 34.51 -0.67
CA VAL A 182 -0.77 33.58 -0.29
C VAL A 182 -0.56 33.50 1.23
N ALA A 183 -1.21 34.38 2.00
CA ALA A 183 -1.17 34.26 3.45
C ALA A 183 -1.87 32.96 3.86
N ARG A 184 -1.25 32.25 4.80
CA ARG A 184 -1.75 30.97 5.31
C ARG A 184 -3.15 31.16 5.88
N GLY A 185 -4.13 30.40 5.40
CA GLY A 185 -5.52 30.44 5.88
C GLY A 185 -6.11 29.05 6.02
N ARG A 186 -7.18 28.91 6.80
CA ARG A 186 -7.95 27.66 6.92
C ARG A 186 -9.44 27.89 6.91
N LEU A 187 -10.16 26.86 6.45
CA LEU A 187 -11.61 26.77 6.48
C LEU A 187 -12.03 25.66 7.44
N LEU A 188 -12.94 25.93 8.38
CA LEU A 188 -13.46 24.93 9.29
C LEU A 188 -14.98 24.81 9.16
N LEU A 189 -15.48 23.58 9.06
CA LEU A 189 -16.91 23.28 8.99
C LEU A 189 -17.44 22.81 10.35
N LYS A 190 -18.63 23.25 10.76
CA LYS A 190 -19.21 22.93 12.06
C LYS A 190 -19.57 21.44 12.12
N ARG A 191 -19.09 20.74 13.15
CA ARG A 191 -19.47 19.34 13.43
C ARG A 191 -20.98 19.22 13.66
N GLY A 192 -21.53 18.07 13.26
CA GLY A 192 -22.97 17.77 13.31
C GLY A 192 -23.78 18.30 12.13
N GLU A 193 -23.20 19.08 11.22
CA GLU A 193 -23.92 19.64 10.07
C GLU A 193 -23.68 18.89 8.76
N THR A 194 -24.64 19.02 7.83
CA THR A 194 -24.51 18.55 6.45
C THR A 194 -24.52 19.72 5.47
N TYR A 195 -23.59 19.70 4.54
CA TYR A 195 -23.37 20.71 3.52
C TYR A 195 -23.60 20.10 2.14
N ALA A 196 -24.78 20.33 1.58
CA ALA A 196 -25.10 19.88 0.21
C ALA A 196 -24.26 20.64 -0.83
N LEU A 197 -23.44 19.92 -1.57
CA LEU A 197 -22.55 20.48 -2.60
C LEU A 197 -23.26 20.52 -3.96
N ARG A 198 -23.62 21.73 -4.39
CA ARG A 198 -24.15 21.97 -5.75
C ARG A 198 -23.06 22.02 -6.83
N ASP A 199 -21.83 22.30 -6.43
CA ASP A 199 -20.64 22.27 -7.28
C ASP A 199 -19.43 21.77 -6.46
N ALA A 200 -18.38 21.35 -7.16
CA ALA A 200 -17.12 20.92 -6.57
C ALA A 200 -16.41 22.07 -5.85
N ILE A 201 -15.75 21.77 -4.73
CA ILE A 201 -14.76 22.66 -4.13
C ILE A 201 -13.50 22.62 -5.01
N ASP A 202 -13.35 23.64 -5.85
CA ASP A 202 -12.27 23.75 -6.82
C ASP A 202 -11.01 24.38 -6.20
N ILE A 203 -9.95 23.59 -6.02
CA ILE A 203 -8.70 24.02 -5.38
C ILE A 203 -7.68 24.32 -6.49
N ARG A 204 -7.62 25.59 -6.93
CA ARG A 204 -6.74 26.04 -8.01
C ARG A 204 -5.98 27.31 -7.68
N ASP A 205 -4.79 27.41 -8.27
CA ASP A 205 -3.95 28.62 -8.24
C ASP A 205 -4.65 29.83 -8.87
N ASP A 206 -5.34 29.64 -10.00
CA ASP A 206 -6.08 30.70 -10.71
C ASP A 206 -7.35 31.16 -9.97
N LYS A 207 -7.70 30.48 -8.87
CA LYS A 207 -8.73 30.87 -7.92
C LYS A 207 -8.15 31.45 -6.61
N ALA A 208 -6.85 31.73 -6.57
CA ALA A 208 -6.13 32.22 -5.39
C ALA A 208 -6.27 31.31 -4.16
N ARG A 209 -6.39 29.99 -4.36
CA ARG A 209 -6.49 28.98 -3.30
C ARG A 209 -5.18 28.19 -3.17
N LYS A 210 -4.08 28.92 -3.06
CA LYS A 210 -2.74 28.36 -2.79
C LYS A 210 -2.67 27.98 -1.32
N ASN A 211 -2.02 26.86 -0.98
CA ASN A 211 -1.98 26.32 0.39
C ASN A 211 -3.38 26.13 0.97
N PHE A 212 -4.04 25.00 0.68
CA PHE A 212 -5.46 24.81 1.00
C PHE A 212 -5.65 23.97 2.26
N TYR A 213 -6.28 24.52 3.29
CA TYR A 213 -6.54 23.83 4.55
C TYR A 213 -8.04 23.84 4.85
N ILE A 214 -8.63 22.65 4.97
CA ILE A 214 -10.03 22.50 5.36
C ILE A 214 -10.21 21.41 6.41
N GLY A 215 -10.93 21.72 7.47
CA GLY A 215 -11.23 20.77 8.53
C GLY A 215 -12.53 21.03 9.25
N ALA A 216 -12.65 20.53 10.47
CA ALA A 216 -13.85 20.65 11.29
C ALA A 216 -13.61 21.46 12.57
N TRP A 217 -14.67 22.09 13.09
CA TRP A 217 -14.70 22.74 14.41
C TRP A 217 -15.96 22.36 15.20
N GLY A 218 -15.97 22.62 16.50
CA GLY A 218 -17.09 22.30 17.38
C GLY A 218 -17.08 20.84 17.87
N GLN A 219 -18.24 20.35 18.29
CA GLN A 219 -18.43 19.02 18.89
C GLN A 219 -19.44 18.20 18.06
N GLY A 220 -19.41 16.87 18.20
CA GLY A 220 -20.34 15.95 17.54
C GLY A 220 -19.77 15.25 16.31
N ALA A 221 -20.67 14.73 15.47
CA ALA A 221 -20.31 13.96 14.27
C ALA A 221 -19.49 14.80 13.28
N ARG A 222 -18.71 14.14 12.40
CA ARG A 222 -17.98 14.83 11.34
C ARG A 222 -18.96 15.65 10.48
N PRO A 223 -18.63 16.89 10.09
CA PRO A 223 -19.41 17.60 9.08
C PRO A 223 -19.44 16.81 7.78
N VAL A 224 -20.60 16.74 7.14
CA VAL A 224 -20.81 15.96 5.92
C VAL A 224 -20.78 16.89 4.71
N LEU A 225 -19.87 16.62 3.77
CA LEU A 225 -19.91 17.17 2.42
C LEU A 225 -20.72 16.21 1.54
N ASP A 226 -21.99 16.55 1.30
CA ASP A 226 -22.93 15.68 0.60
C ASP A 226 -22.96 15.99 -0.90
N THR A 227 -22.57 15.00 -1.70
CA THR A 227 -22.57 15.04 -3.17
C THR A 227 -23.62 14.14 -3.79
N SER A 228 -24.53 13.53 -3.02
CA SER A 228 -25.54 12.58 -3.51
C SER A 228 -26.41 13.11 -4.66
N ALA A 229 -26.68 14.42 -4.68
CA ALA A 229 -27.42 15.09 -5.74
C ALA A 229 -26.55 15.58 -6.92
N ASN A 230 -25.22 15.47 -6.84
CA ASN A 230 -24.27 16.10 -7.75
C ASN A 230 -23.23 15.09 -8.29
N PRO A 231 -23.15 14.87 -9.61
CA PRO A 231 -22.18 13.92 -10.18
C PRO A 231 -20.73 14.42 -10.14
N ARG A 232 -20.50 15.69 -9.77
CA ARG A 232 -19.17 16.28 -9.72
C ARG A 232 -18.42 15.78 -8.48
N PRO A 233 -17.07 15.78 -8.53
CA PRO A 233 -16.26 15.50 -7.35
C PRO A 233 -16.61 16.45 -6.20
N ALA A 234 -16.54 15.97 -4.95
CA ALA A 234 -16.68 16.84 -3.78
C ALA A 234 -15.60 17.93 -3.76
N MET A 235 -14.34 17.52 -4.01
CA MET A 235 -13.21 18.44 -4.17
C MET A 235 -12.37 18.05 -5.38
N HIS A 236 -11.91 19.06 -6.13
CA HIS A 236 -11.19 18.84 -7.38
C HIS A 236 -10.02 19.79 -7.56
N ARG A 237 -8.97 19.24 -8.17
CA ARG A 237 -7.70 19.87 -8.57
C ARG A 237 -6.80 20.15 -7.39
N GLY A 238 -5.50 20.22 -7.69
CA GLY A 238 -4.50 20.71 -6.76
C GLY A 238 -3.93 22.02 -7.29
N PRO A 239 -3.06 22.67 -6.52
CA PRO A 239 -2.18 23.71 -7.04
C PRO A 239 -1.22 23.16 -8.10
N LYS A 240 -0.77 23.98 -9.06
CA LYS A 240 0.28 23.57 -10.03
C LYS A 240 1.66 23.48 -9.40
N ALA A 241 1.85 24.16 -8.27
CA ALA A 241 3.04 24.05 -7.45
C ALA A 241 2.84 23.05 -6.31
N MET A 242 3.94 22.61 -5.71
CA MET A 242 3.99 21.74 -4.52
C MET A 242 3.51 22.45 -3.25
N PHE A 243 2.37 23.15 -3.30
CA PHE A 243 1.76 23.75 -2.13
C PHE A 243 1.05 22.66 -1.30
N PRO A 244 1.08 22.77 0.04
CA PRO A 244 0.32 21.90 0.92
C PRO A 244 -1.18 21.98 0.66
N VAL A 245 -1.83 20.82 0.66
CA VAL A 245 -3.28 20.69 0.75
C VAL A 245 -3.58 19.76 1.91
N GLN A 246 -4.30 20.24 2.92
CA GLN A 246 -4.67 19.44 4.09
C GLN A 246 -6.17 19.40 4.24
N ILE A 247 -6.70 18.19 4.35
CA ILE A 247 -8.13 17.92 4.47
C ILE A 247 -8.30 16.96 5.65
N TRP A 248 -9.06 17.35 6.67
CA TRP A 248 -9.20 16.50 7.85
C TRP A 248 -10.54 16.56 8.58
N GLY A 249 -10.90 15.46 9.25
CA GLY A 249 -12.03 15.42 10.17
C GLY A 249 -13.41 15.59 9.51
N LEU A 250 -13.55 15.29 8.22
CA LEU A 250 -14.79 15.43 7.44
C LEU A 250 -15.33 14.08 6.98
N GLU A 251 -16.63 14.04 6.67
CA GLU A 251 -17.22 12.98 5.85
C GLU A 251 -17.47 13.50 4.43
N ILE A 252 -17.14 12.71 3.41
CA ILE A 252 -17.59 12.93 2.03
C ILE A 252 -18.55 11.81 1.64
N ARG A 253 -19.79 12.18 1.40
CA ARG A 253 -20.89 11.26 1.10
C ARG A 253 -21.35 11.41 -0.34
N GLY A 254 -21.41 10.31 -1.07
CA GLY A 254 -22.02 10.25 -2.40
C GLY A 254 -23.36 9.53 -2.37
N GLY A 255 -23.96 9.38 -3.56
CA GLY A 255 -25.29 8.79 -3.72
C GLY A 255 -25.30 7.32 -4.12
N TRP A 256 -24.16 6.64 -4.18
CA TRP A 256 -24.07 5.23 -4.60
C TRP A 256 -24.46 4.26 -3.48
N ASP A 257 -25.28 3.27 -3.82
CA ASP A 257 -25.57 2.12 -2.96
C ASP A 257 -25.01 0.83 -3.58
N PRO A 258 -23.93 0.25 -3.02
CA PRO A 258 -23.32 -0.95 -3.58
C PRO A 258 -24.14 -2.23 -3.35
N VAL A 259 -25.11 -2.24 -2.43
CA VAL A 259 -25.96 -3.42 -2.16
C VAL A 259 -26.98 -3.61 -3.28
N THR A 260 -27.42 -2.52 -3.88
CA THR A 260 -28.42 -2.52 -4.95
C THR A 260 -27.82 -2.13 -6.31
N GLU A 261 -26.58 -1.64 -6.31
CA GLU A 261 -25.92 -0.99 -7.45
C GLU A 261 -26.76 0.16 -8.04
N THR A 262 -27.38 0.94 -7.16
CA THR A 262 -28.22 2.08 -7.53
C THR A 262 -27.66 3.42 -7.06
N GLY A 263 -28.31 4.49 -7.49
CA GLY A 263 -27.96 5.85 -7.14
C GLY A 263 -26.97 6.50 -8.10
N ARG A 264 -26.65 7.77 -7.83
CA ARG A 264 -25.81 8.59 -8.70
C ARG A 264 -24.40 8.66 -8.10
N PRO A 265 -23.42 7.94 -8.66
CA PRO A 265 -22.08 7.90 -8.10
C PRO A 265 -21.33 9.20 -8.44
N SER A 266 -20.63 9.75 -7.45
CA SER A 266 -19.82 10.98 -7.56
C SER A 266 -18.42 10.70 -7.02
N PRO A 267 -17.35 11.28 -7.60
CA PRO A 267 -16.03 11.14 -7.01
C PRO A 267 -15.94 11.90 -5.67
N GLY A 268 -15.10 11.44 -4.74
CA GLY A 268 -14.80 12.20 -3.53
C GLY A 268 -13.74 13.26 -3.79
N LEU A 269 -12.48 12.89 -3.59
CA LEU A 269 -11.32 13.73 -3.86
C LEU A 269 -10.73 13.42 -5.23
N LEU A 270 -10.61 14.43 -6.09
CA LEU A 270 -10.00 14.32 -7.40
C LEU A 270 -8.77 15.25 -7.54
N MET A 271 -7.57 14.68 -7.48
CA MET A 271 -6.31 15.40 -7.41
C MET A 271 -5.58 15.30 -8.75
N THR A 272 -5.78 16.28 -9.64
CA THR A 272 -5.28 16.23 -11.04
C THR A 272 -4.04 17.07 -11.30
N GLN A 273 -3.47 17.69 -10.26
CA GLN A 273 -2.29 18.56 -10.35
C GLN A 273 -1.32 18.19 -9.23
N SER A 274 -0.13 18.81 -9.24
CA SER A 274 0.87 18.70 -8.18
C SER A 274 0.32 19.05 -6.80
N GLY A 275 1.14 18.83 -5.77
CA GLY A 275 0.82 19.22 -4.41
C GLY A 275 1.33 18.22 -3.39
N GLN A 276 1.36 18.68 -2.14
CA GLN A 276 1.62 17.84 -0.98
C GLN A 276 0.33 17.66 -0.21
N TRP A 277 -0.34 16.54 -0.44
CA TRP A 277 -1.65 16.29 0.12
C TRP A 277 -1.55 15.50 1.42
N THR A 278 -2.20 16.00 2.46
CA THR A 278 -2.47 15.26 3.70
C THR A 278 -3.98 15.10 3.83
N VAL A 279 -4.44 13.86 3.80
CA VAL A 279 -5.85 13.48 3.97
C VAL A 279 -5.92 12.65 5.24
N HIS A 280 -6.55 13.19 6.29
CA HIS A 280 -6.44 12.65 7.64
C HIS A 280 -7.78 12.62 8.39
N ASP A 281 -8.11 11.56 9.13
CA ASP A 281 -9.36 11.49 9.91
C ASP A 281 -10.63 11.69 9.05
N MET A 282 -10.64 11.10 7.85
CA MET A 282 -11.74 11.26 6.88
C MET A 282 -12.61 10.02 6.81
N HIS A 283 -13.89 10.22 6.50
CA HIS A 283 -14.81 9.14 6.13
C HIS A 283 -15.35 9.35 4.72
N PHE A 284 -15.21 8.35 3.86
CA PHE A 284 -15.67 8.37 2.48
C PHE A 284 -16.68 7.24 2.26
N THR A 285 -17.88 7.57 1.76
CA THR A 285 -18.94 6.57 1.58
C THR A 285 -19.86 6.89 0.41
N GLY A 286 -20.31 5.87 -0.31
CA GLY A 286 -21.29 6.02 -1.40
C GLY A 286 -20.74 6.72 -2.66
N LEU A 287 -19.44 6.64 -2.92
CA LEU A 287 -18.76 7.39 -3.99
C LEU A 287 -18.47 6.54 -5.23
N SER A 288 -18.28 7.18 -6.38
CA SER A 288 -17.76 6.51 -7.58
C SER A 288 -16.31 6.08 -7.37
N ILE A 289 -15.48 7.01 -6.94
CA ILE A 289 -14.10 6.80 -6.50
C ILE A 289 -13.90 7.69 -5.28
N ALA A 290 -13.53 7.13 -4.13
CA ALA A 290 -13.39 7.93 -2.92
C ALA A 290 -12.17 8.87 -3.00
N VAL A 291 -11.00 8.34 -3.38
CA VAL A 291 -9.77 9.13 -3.55
C VAL A 291 -9.14 8.84 -4.91
N HIS A 292 -8.97 9.85 -5.75
CA HIS A 292 -8.40 9.73 -7.08
C HIS A 292 -7.26 10.72 -7.30
N MET A 293 -6.03 10.24 -7.29
CA MET A 293 -4.86 10.99 -7.72
C MET A 293 -4.58 10.70 -9.20
N SER A 294 -4.52 11.74 -10.02
CA SER A 294 -4.26 11.65 -11.46
C SER A 294 -3.54 12.90 -11.95
N SER A 295 -2.34 13.13 -11.42
CA SER A 295 -1.49 14.26 -11.80
C SER A 295 -0.46 13.84 -12.84
N LYS A 296 -0.27 14.63 -13.90
CA LYS A 296 0.87 14.43 -14.82
C LYS A 296 2.20 14.91 -14.22
N GLU A 297 2.12 15.65 -13.13
CA GLU A 297 3.24 16.29 -12.45
C GLU A 297 3.53 15.58 -11.12
N PRO A 298 4.78 15.61 -10.63
CA PRO A 298 5.12 15.02 -9.35
C PRO A 298 4.27 15.57 -8.21
N GLY A 299 3.77 14.67 -7.35
CA GLY A 299 2.98 15.03 -6.18
C GLY A 299 3.07 13.97 -5.11
N SER A 300 2.70 14.34 -3.89
CA SER A 300 2.61 13.42 -2.75
C SER A 300 1.20 13.39 -2.16
N MET A 301 0.81 12.22 -1.66
CA MET A 301 -0.43 12.04 -0.91
C MET A 301 -0.21 11.13 0.29
N ALA A 302 -0.27 11.70 1.49
CA ALA A 302 -0.38 10.97 2.74
C ALA A 302 -1.86 10.80 3.11
N LEU A 303 -2.35 9.55 3.10
CA LEU A 303 -3.67 9.17 3.57
C LEU A 303 -3.52 8.47 4.92
N SER A 304 -4.09 9.01 5.99
CA SER A 304 -3.95 8.47 7.36
C SER A 304 -5.27 8.46 8.09
N ASP A 305 -5.54 7.42 8.89
CA ASP A 305 -6.71 7.40 9.78
C ASP A 305 -8.03 7.61 9.02
N CYS A 306 -8.18 7.00 7.84
CA CYS A 306 -9.35 7.18 7.00
C CYS A 306 -10.19 5.90 6.92
N VAL A 307 -11.50 6.07 6.85
CA VAL A 307 -12.45 5.01 6.48
C VAL A 307 -12.94 5.28 5.07
N ILE A 308 -12.76 4.32 4.17
CA ILE A 308 -13.31 4.31 2.82
C ILE A 308 -14.19 3.07 2.67
N GLU A 309 -15.46 3.27 2.39
CA GLU A 309 -16.41 2.19 2.22
C GLU A 309 -17.43 2.50 1.12
N ARG A 310 -18.21 1.49 0.73
CA ARG A 310 -19.36 1.65 -0.16
C ARG A 310 -19.05 2.37 -1.49
N TRP A 311 -17.95 2.03 -2.14
CA TRP A 311 -17.60 2.62 -3.44
C TRP A 311 -18.14 1.81 -4.62
N GLN A 312 -18.40 2.48 -5.74
CA GLN A 312 -18.71 1.86 -7.02
C GLN A 312 -17.45 1.38 -7.73
N GLY A 313 -16.55 2.32 -8.04
CA GLY A 313 -15.35 2.13 -8.84
C GLY A 313 -14.20 1.68 -7.96
N TYR A 314 -13.51 2.63 -7.33
CA TYR A 314 -12.34 2.37 -6.49
C TYR A 314 -12.48 3.00 -5.10
N GLY A 315 -11.91 2.36 -4.08
CA GLY A 315 -11.61 3.06 -2.84
C GLY A 315 -10.57 4.16 -3.11
N LEU A 316 -9.40 3.74 -3.61
CA LEU A 316 -8.31 4.62 -3.98
C LEU A 316 -7.75 4.26 -5.36
N LEU A 317 -7.62 5.28 -6.21
CA LEU A 317 -6.96 5.20 -7.50
C LEU A 317 -5.85 6.24 -7.58
N ALA A 318 -4.60 5.80 -7.63
CA ALA A 318 -3.45 6.64 -7.90
C ALA A 318 -2.88 6.35 -9.29
N LYS A 319 -2.87 7.39 -10.14
CA LYS A 319 -2.31 7.41 -11.48
C LYS A 319 -1.21 8.47 -11.52
N GLN A 320 -0.09 8.13 -12.14
CA GLN A 320 1.02 9.06 -12.37
C GLN A 320 1.53 9.68 -11.06
N SER A 321 1.58 8.87 -10.01
CA SER A 321 1.89 9.31 -8.66
C SER A 321 3.37 9.15 -8.33
N THR A 322 3.96 10.13 -7.63
CA THR A 322 5.32 10.03 -7.12
C THR A 322 5.31 9.38 -5.74
N PHE A 323 4.67 10.01 -4.75
CA PHE A 323 4.64 9.50 -3.39
C PHE A 323 3.20 9.29 -2.95
N VAL A 324 2.85 8.06 -2.58
CA VAL A 324 1.52 7.76 -2.03
C VAL A 324 1.71 6.87 -0.81
N GLY A 325 1.26 7.37 0.33
CA GLY A 325 1.30 6.66 1.58
C GLY A 325 -0.12 6.41 2.06
N ILE A 326 -0.38 5.22 2.58
CA ILE A 326 -1.62 4.86 3.25
C ILE A 326 -1.24 4.24 4.59
N THR A 327 -1.61 4.89 5.69
CA THR A 327 -1.36 4.35 7.04
C THR A 327 -2.59 4.38 7.92
N GLY A 328 -2.80 3.35 8.74
CA GLY A 328 -3.91 3.33 9.69
C GLY A 328 -5.29 3.51 9.04
N CYS A 329 -5.50 2.95 7.85
CA CYS A 329 -6.73 3.15 7.08
C CYS A 329 -7.56 1.86 6.98
N ARG A 330 -8.88 2.03 6.88
CA ARG A 330 -9.85 0.97 6.58
C ARG A 330 -10.46 1.22 5.21
N ILE A 331 -10.20 0.35 4.24
CA ILE A 331 -10.69 0.46 2.86
C ILE A 331 -11.45 -0.83 2.52
N GLU A 332 -12.72 -0.87 2.90
CA GLU A 332 -13.52 -2.08 2.94
C GLU A 332 -14.84 -1.86 2.19
N GLN A 333 -15.16 -2.75 1.25
CA GLN A 333 -16.48 -2.73 0.63
C GLN A 333 -17.54 -3.10 1.67
N ASP A 334 -18.80 -2.69 1.46
CA ASP A 334 -19.92 -3.23 2.20
C ASP A 334 -19.94 -4.78 2.10
N PRO A 335 -19.98 -5.52 3.22
CA PRO A 335 -20.12 -6.97 3.20
C PRO A 335 -21.33 -7.46 2.41
N MET A 336 -22.39 -6.66 2.28
CA MET A 336 -23.60 -6.99 1.53
C MET A 336 -23.62 -6.43 0.10
N ALA A 337 -22.53 -5.82 -0.37
CA ALA A 337 -22.43 -5.33 -1.76
C ALA A 337 -22.64 -6.46 -2.77
N LEU A 338 -23.21 -6.13 -3.94
CA LEU A 338 -23.15 -7.04 -5.08
C LEU A 338 -21.71 -7.19 -5.57
N GLY A 339 -21.41 -8.37 -6.12
CA GLY A 339 -20.12 -8.81 -6.65
C GLY A 339 -19.54 -7.91 -7.75
N GLY A 340 -20.37 -7.03 -8.30
CA GLY A 340 -20.12 -6.24 -9.50
C GLY A 340 -20.82 -6.80 -10.72
N GLY A 341 -20.32 -6.42 -11.90
CA GLY A 341 -20.93 -6.74 -13.18
C GLY A 341 -20.13 -6.16 -14.35
N PRO A 342 -20.63 -6.24 -15.59
CA PRO A 342 -19.90 -5.77 -16.76
C PRO A 342 -19.39 -4.35 -16.60
N LYS A 343 -18.11 -4.14 -16.92
CA LYS A 343 -17.46 -2.83 -16.75
C LYS A 343 -18.25 -1.73 -17.45
N GLY A 344 -18.70 -0.73 -16.70
CA GLY A 344 -19.52 0.33 -17.30
C GLY A 344 -19.89 1.49 -16.38
N GLY A 345 -19.39 1.53 -15.15
CA GLY A 345 -19.81 2.55 -14.17
C GLY A 345 -21.28 2.42 -13.78
N ARG A 346 -21.82 1.21 -13.85
CA ARG A 346 -23.18 0.85 -13.41
C ARG A 346 -23.18 -0.25 -12.34
N HIS A 347 -22.00 -0.78 -12.02
CA HIS A 347 -21.80 -1.88 -11.09
C HIS A 347 -20.63 -1.56 -10.17
N ASN A 348 -20.46 -2.40 -9.15
CA ASN A 348 -19.32 -2.40 -8.25
C ASN A 348 -18.07 -2.92 -8.99
N ASP A 349 -17.47 -2.07 -9.82
CA ASP A 349 -16.55 -2.48 -10.88
C ASP A 349 -15.14 -2.85 -10.37
N HIS A 350 -14.59 -2.19 -9.34
CA HIS A 350 -13.17 -2.36 -8.97
C HIS A 350 -12.88 -2.48 -7.48
N GLY A 351 -11.64 -2.89 -7.20
CA GLY A 351 -11.13 -3.17 -5.87
C GLY A 351 -10.75 -1.92 -5.05
N PRO A 352 -10.19 -2.15 -3.85
CA PRO A 352 -9.90 -1.11 -2.86
C PRO A 352 -8.80 -0.18 -3.33
N VAL A 353 -7.62 -0.69 -3.72
CA VAL A 353 -6.43 0.14 -3.98
C VAL A 353 -5.81 -0.18 -5.34
N ARG A 354 -5.62 0.86 -6.16
CA ARG A 354 -4.90 0.75 -7.44
C ARG A 354 -3.86 1.85 -7.63
N PHE A 355 -2.61 1.45 -7.80
CA PHE A 355 -1.51 2.28 -8.29
C PHE A 355 -1.28 1.97 -9.76
N SER A 356 -1.93 2.72 -10.65
CA SER A 356 -1.89 2.38 -12.08
C SER A 356 -0.56 2.72 -12.73
N ALA A 357 0.06 3.83 -12.36
CA ALA A 357 1.22 4.37 -13.07
C ALA A 357 2.15 5.11 -12.09
N PRO A 358 2.84 4.42 -11.17
CA PRO A 358 3.85 5.07 -10.36
C PRO A 358 4.92 5.74 -11.24
N LEU A 359 5.49 6.84 -10.78
CA LEU A 359 6.63 7.51 -11.42
C LEU A 359 7.95 6.90 -10.95
N LEU A 360 8.97 6.91 -11.81
CA LEU A 360 10.28 6.28 -11.57
C LEU A 360 10.97 6.76 -10.28
N SER A 361 10.87 8.04 -9.94
CA SER A 361 11.49 8.61 -8.74
C SER A 361 10.66 8.38 -7.47
N GLY A 362 9.49 7.78 -7.59
CA GLY A 362 8.50 7.64 -6.56
C GLY A 362 8.60 6.35 -5.74
N TYR A 363 7.92 6.36 -4.60
CA TYR A 363 7.67 5.15 -3.81
C TYR A 363 6.29 5.21 -3.18
N HIS A 364 5.66 4.05 -3.06
CA HIS A 364 4.37 3.90 -2.41
C HIS A 364 4.53 3.11 -1.11
N VAL A 365 3.80 3.53 -0.08
CA VAL A 365 3.81 2.92 1.26
C VAL A 365 2.39 2.53 1.64
N LEU A 366 2.19 1.28 2.04
CA LEU A 366 0.97 0.83 2.71
C LEU A 366 1.38 0.20 4.03
N ASP A 367 0.80 0.66 5.12
CA ASP A 367 1.17 0.22 6.46
C ASP A 367 -0.04 0.24 7.40
N LYS A 368 -0.26 -0.83 8.19
CA LYS A 368 -1.41 -0.92 9.11
C LYS A 368 -2.76 -0.63 8.43
N VAL A 369 -3.03 -1.33 7.32
CA VAL A 369 -4.23 -1.12 6.49
C VAL A 369 -5.14 -2.35 6.53
N GLN A 370 -6.45 -2.11 6.68
CA GLN A 370 -7.48 -3.13 6.49
C GLN A 370 -8.12 -3.01 5.11
N LEU A 371 -8.17 -4.12 4.37
CA LEU A 371 -8.73 -4.18 3.02
C LEU A 371 -9.80 -5.28 2.95
N PHE A 372 -10.92 -4.97 2.31
CA PHE A 372 -11.91 -5.98 1.92
C PHE A 372 -12.46 -5.69 0.54
N SER A 373 -12.48 -6.71 -0.32
CA SER A 373 -13.05 -6.59 -1.65
C SER A 373 -13.93 -7.78 -2.03
N ARG A 374 -15.11 -7.43 -2.52
CA ARG A 374 -16.02 -8.31 -3.25
C ARG A 374 -16.53 -7.65 -4.54
N ASN A 375 -15.73 -6.75 -5.12
CA ASN A 375 -16.10 -5.99 -6.31
C ASN A 375 -15.32 -6.50 -7.51
N GLY A 376 -15.92 -6.57 -8.68
CA GLY A 376 -15.19 -6.77 -9.92
C GLY A 376 -16.03 -6.54 -11.17
N TRP A 377 -15.36 -6.53 -12.33
CA TRP A 377 -16.05 -6.44 -13.61
C TRP A 377 -15.75 -7.59 -14.59
N SER A 378 -14.69 -8.35 -14.32
CA SER A 378 -14.26 -9.46 -15.17
C SER A 378 -15.00 -10.74 -14.82
N THR A 379 -15.31 -11.58 -15.81
CA THR A 379 -15.94 -12.89 -15.54
C THR A 379 -14.91 -14.01 -15.57
N ALA A 380 -14.99 -14.95 -14.63
CA ALA A 380 -14.24 -16.20 -14.63
C ALA A 380 -15.18 -17.37 -14.35
N GLY A 381 -15.19 -18.39 -15.23
CA GLY A 381 -16.09 -19.53 -15.07
C GLY A 381 -17.59 -19.16 -15.13
N GLY A 382 -17.94 -18.08 -15.85
CA GLY A 382 -19.31 -17.58 -15.92
C GLY A 382 -19.75 -16.73 -14.73
N ARG A 383 -18.87 -16.53 -13.74
CA ARG A 383 -19.13 -15.81 -12.48
C ARG A 383 -18.28 -14.56 -12.38
N GLN A 384 -18.67 -13.64 -11.50
CA GLN A 384 -17.97 -12.37 -11.33
C GLN A 384 -16.65 -12.60 -10.58
N ALA A 385 -15.52 -12.27 -11.18
CA ALA A 385 -14.22 -12.31 -10.51
C ALA A 385 -13.98 -10.97 -9.79
N HIS A 386 -13.78 -11.02 -8.48
CA HIS A 386 -13.46 -9.85 -7.67
C HIS A 386 -12.05 -9.33 -8.00
N GLN A 387 -11.83 -8.02 -8.04
CA GLN A 387 -10.50 -7.48 -8.26
C GLN A 387 -9.63 -7.62 -7.02
N ALA A 388 -8.31 -7.60 -7.25
CA ALA A 388 -7.34 -7.65 -6.18
C ALA A 388 -7.50 -6.49 -5.19
N LEU A 389 -7.09 -6.76 -3.94
CA LEU A 389 -7.07 -5.77 -2.87
C LEU A 389 -6.11 -4.63 -3.22
N ILE A 390 -4.95 -5.00 -3.77
CA ILE A 390 -3.92 -4.08 -4.24
C ILE A 390 -3.57 -4.41 -5.68
N ARG A 391 -3.63 -3.42 -6.56
CA ARG A 391 -3.08 -3.52 -7.91
C ARG A 391 -2.00 -2.48 -8.09
N TRP A 392 -0.77 -2.91 -8.39
CA TRP A 392 0.37 -2.01 -8.45
C TRP A 392 1.08 -2.05 -9.79
N ASN A 393 1.57 -0.88 -10.22
CA ASN A 393 2.34 -0.65 -11.43
C ASN A 393 1.72 -1.20 -12.72
N VAL A 394 0.40 -1.01 -12.87
CA VAL A 394 -0.37 -1.55 -13.99
C VAL A 394 0.07 -1.02 -15.37
N THR A 395 0.82 0.09 -15.45
CA THR A 395 1.43 0.59 -16.70
C THR A 395 2.83 0.04 -16.97
N GLY A 396 3.43 -0.73 -16.06
CA GLY A 396 4.75 -1.30 -16.28
C GLY A 396 5.86 -0.25 -16.28
N THR A 397 5.78 0.74 -15.39
CA THR A 397 6.87 1.69 -15.19
C THR A 397 8.07 0.93 -14.64
N ARG A 398 9.27 1.19 -15.17
CA ARG A 398 10.52 0.60 -14.66
C ARG A 398 10.99 1.34 -13.41
N GLY A 399 11.49 0.63 -12.42
CA GLY A 399 12.09 1.17 -11.20
C GLY A 399 11.19 1.78 -10.11
N PRO A 400 9.83 1.82 -10.19
CA PRO A 400 9.05 2.33 -9.08
C PRO A 400 9.17 1.39 -7.88
N ARG A 401 8.92 1.93 -6.67
CA ARG A 401 9.02 1.17 -5.42
C ARG A 401 7.67 1.00 -4.71
N LEU A 402 7.49 -0.13 -4.04
CA LEU A 402 6.38 -0.41 -3.15
C LEU A 402 6.91 -1.01 -1.84
N ASN A 403 6.55 -0.40 -0.72
CA ASN A 403 6.65 -1.01 0.60
C ASN A 403 5.24 -1.23 1.15
N ALA A 404 4.78 -2.48 1.16
CA ALA A 404 3.45 -2.86 1.60
C ALA A 404 3.57 -3.83 2.79
N GLN A 405 3.06 -3.42 3.95
CA GLN A 405 3.26 -4.16 5.19
C GLN A 405 2.11 -4.01 6.17
N ARG A 406 2.00 -4.94 7.12
CA ARG A 406 0.99 -4.90 8.19
C ARG A 406 -0.42 -4.72 7.62
N ILE A 407 -0.71 -5.45 6.54
CA ILE A 407 -2.00 -5.45 5.88
C ILE A 407 -2.82 -6.61 6.43
N VAL A 408 -4.08 -6.36 6.77
CA VAL A 408 -5.10 -7.42 6.86
C VAL A 408 -6.02 -7.28 5.66
N GLY A 409 -5.96 -8.26 4.75
CA GLY A 409 -6.69 -8.23 3.49
C GLY A 409 -7.62 -9.42 3.33
N GLU A 410 -8.88 -9.20 2.96
CA GLU A 410 -9.85 -10.27 2.72
C GLU A 410 -10.54 -10.13 1.36
N GLY A 411 -10.58 -11.24 0.61
CA GLY A 411 -11.27 -11.32 -0.69
C GLY A 411 -10.39 -10.99 -1.89
N GLY A 412 -11.03 -10.64 -3.00
CA GLY A 412 -10.39 -10.52 -4.32
C GLY A 412 -10.11 -11.87 -5.02
N TRP A 413 -9.98 -11.85 -6.34
CA TRP A 413 -9.52 -12.97 -7.17
C TRP A 413 -8.07 -13.34 -6.88
N SER A 414 -7.27 -12.33 -6.60
CA SER A 414 -5.93 -12.37 -6.02
C SER A 414 -5.94 -11.40 -4.85
N PHE A 415 -5.04 -11.56 -3.89
CA PHE A 415 -4.84 -10.52 -2.88
C PHE A 415 -4.13 -9.31 -3.47
N VAL A 416 -3.07 -9.57 -4.25
CA VAL A 416 -2.22 -8.51 -4.82
C VAL A 416 -1.88 -8.83 -6.27
N ASP A 417 -2.07 -7.85 -7.16
CA ASP A 417 -1.57 -7.87 -8.54
C ASP A 417 -0.33 -6.97 -8.67
N LEU A 418 0.81 -7.58 -8.97
CA LEU A 418 2.10 -6.95 -9.28
C LEU A 418 2.45 -7.19 -10.75
N HIS A 419 1.55 -6.81 -11.65
CA HIS A 419 1.77 -6.95 -13.08
C HIS A 419 1.10 -5.83 -13.90
N GLY A 420 1.64 -5.60 -15.09
CA GLY A 420 1.14 -4.70 -16.09
C GLY A 420 -0.22 -5.15 -16.62
N ASN A 421 -0.99 -4.20 -17.14
CA ASN A 421 -2.24 -4.48 -17.80
C ASN A 421 -1.98 -5.41 -19.01
N THR A 422 -2.60 -6.58 -18.98
CA THR A 422 -2.37 -7.73 -19.89
C THR A 422 -2.55 -7.42 -21.38
N SER A 423 -3.11 -6.26 -21.74
CA SER A 423 -3.35 -5.86 -23.13
C SER A 423 -2.42 -4.75 -23.65
N THR A 424 -1.69 -4.03 -22.79
CA THR A 424 -1.09 -2.74 -23.19
C THR A 424 0.24 -2.39 -22.52
N ALA A 425 0.59 -3.02 -21.40
CA ALA A 425 1.75 -2.63 -20.60
C ALA A 425 2.75 -3.78 -20.50
N LYS A 426 4.04 -3.44 -20.62
CA LYS A 426 5.12 -4.40 -20.40
C LYS A 426 5.42 -4.52 -18.92
N ASP A 427 5.54 -5.73 -18.41
CA ASP A 427 6.12 -5.94 -17.10
C ASP A 427 7.60 -5.57 -17.09
N ARG A 428 7.98 -4.77 -16.08
CA ARG A 428 9.35 -4.29 -15.91
C ARG A 428 9.77 -4.41 -14.46
N PHE A 429 11.08 -4.46 -14.24
CA PHE A 429 11.68 -4.47 -12.92
C PHE A 429 11.12 -3.34 -12.04
N GLY A 430 10.71 -3.69 -10.82
CA GLY A 430 10.34 -2.76 -9.75
C GLY A 430 10.99 -3.17 -8.43
N GLU A 431 10.94 -2.32 -7.41
CA GLU A 431 11.45 -2.65 -6.07
C GLU A 431 10.24 -2.85 -5.15
N VAL A 432 9.81 -4.10 -4.97
CA VAL A 432 8.60 -4.44 -4.21
C VAL A 432 8.95 -5.23 -2.97
N ILE A 433 8.49 -4.74 -1.83
CA ILE A 433 8.50 -5.43 -0.55
C ILE A 433 7.05 -5.59 -0.13
N LEU A 434 6.61 -6.84 -0.02
CA LEU A 434 5.34 -7.21 0.56
C LEU A 434 5.64 -8.08 1.78
N GLU A 435 5.40 -7.54 2.97
CA GLU A 435 5.76 -8.27 4.19
C GLU A 435 4.78 -8.12 5.35
N LYS A 436 4.96 -8.94 6.38
CA LYS A 436 4.24 -8.79 7.67
C LYS A 436 2.73 -8.64 7.48
N SER A 437 2.09 -9.46 6.65
CA SER A 437 0.68 -9.27 6.28
C SER A 437 -0.13 -10.55 6.44
N LEU A 438 -1.42 -10.42 6.74
CA LEU A 438 -2.38 -11.51 6.80
C LEU A 438 -3.39 -11.37 5.65
N PHE A 439 -3.44 -12.37 4.79
CA PHE A 439 -4.37 -12.42 3.67
C PHE A 439 -5.34 -13.59 3.78
N ILE A 440 -6.62 -13.29 3.62
CA ILE A 440 -7.74 -14.19 3.88
C ILE A 440 -8.51 -14.40 2.58
N GLY A 441 -8.50 -15.64 2.10
CA GLY A 441 -9.26 -16.06 0.93
C GLY A 441 -10.75 -16.08 1.18
N THR A 442 -11.49 -16.06 0.08
CA THR A 442 -12.94 -16.25 0.03
C THR A 442 -13.27 -17.29 -1.05
N ALA A 443 -14.54 -17.60 -1.25
CA ALA A 443 -14.99 -18.44 -2.37
C ALA A 443 -14.53 -17.94 -3.76
N ASN A 444 -14.27 -16.64 -3.90
CA ASN A 444 -13.83 -16.02 -5.16
C ASN A 444 -12.31 -16.05 -5.37
N THR A 445 -11.54 -16.30 -4.30
CA THR A 445 -10.08 -16.16 -4.36
C THR A 445 -9.46 -17.30 -5.13
N GLN A 446 -8.59 -16.99 -6.08
CA GLN A 446 -7.93 -17.95 -6.98
C GLN A 446 -6.40 -18.03 -6.75
N GLY A 447 -5.84 -17.19 -5.89
CA GLY A 447 -4.43 -17.23 -5.52
C GLY A 447 -4.03 -16.04 -4.67
N GLY A 448 -2.75 -15.99 -4.29
CA GLY A 448 -2.23 -14.93 -3.42
C GLY A 448 -1.80 -13.68 -4.18
N VAL A 449 -0.57 -13.68 -4.67
CA VAL A 449 0.12 -12.58 -5.33
C VAL A 449 0.40 -12.96 -6.78
N PHE A 450 -0.16 -12.18 -7.71
CA PHE A 450 0.14 -12.30 -9.13
C PHE A 450 1.37 -11.48 -9.48
N VAL A 451 2.44 -12.14 -9.89
CA VAL A 451 3.74 -11.52 -10.14
C VAL A 451 4.03 -11.49 -11.63
N GLY A 452 4.11 -10.29 -12.19
CA GLY A 452 4.65 -9.99 -13.52
C GLY A 452 5.95 -9.18 -13.44
N HIS A 453 6.15 -8.41 -12.36
CA HIS A 453 7.38 -7.67 -12.11
C HIS A 453 8.40 -8.49 -11.30
N SER A 454 9.68 -8.40 -11.64
CA SER A 454 10.76 -8.84 -10.75
C SER A 454 11.15 -7.77 -9.74
N GLY A 455 12.14 -8.08 -8.88
CA GLY A 455 12.57 -7.24 -7.77
C GLY A 455 11.59 -7.30 -6.60
N VAL A 456 10.96 -8.48 -6.41
CA VAL A 456 9.93 -8.71 -5.41
C VAL A 456 10.53 -9.50 -4.24
N SER A 457 10.30 -9.02 -3.02
CA SER A 457 10.43 -9.79 -1.78
C SER A 457 9.03 -9.96 -1.17
N LEU A 458 8.57 -11.21 -1.08
CA LEU A 458 7.39 -11.61 -0.33
C LEU A 458 7.82 -12.40 0.90
N ARG A 459 7.63 -11.85 2.10
CA ARG A 459 8.09 -12.49 3.34
C ARG A 459 7.21 -12.24 4.55
N ASN A 460 7.37 -13.03 5.60
CA ASN A 460 6.70 -12.84 6.89
C ASN A 460 5.18 -12.66 6.75
N SER A 461 4.54 -13.30 5.78
CA SER A 461 3.11 -13.13 5.53
C SER A 461 2.36 -14.45 5.69
N VAL A 462 1.12 -14.36 6.18
CA VAL A 462 0.22 -15.48 6.39
C VAL A 462 -0.88 -15.43 5.33
N PHE A 463 -1.11 -16.55 4.66
CA PHE A 463 -2.12 -16.73 3.63
C PHE A 463 -3.05 -17.86 4.05
N VAL A 464 -4.35 -17.58 4.17
CA VAL A 464 -5.34 -18.56 4.64
C VAL A 464 -6.45 -18.71 3.61
N PHE A 465 -6.68 -19.93 3.13
CA PHE A 465 -7.81 -20.26 2.26
C PHE A 465 -8.85 -21.08 3.04
N PRO A 466 -10.08 -20.58 3.22
CA PRO A 466 -11.11 -21.30 3.96
C PRO A 466 -11.66 -22.48 3.16
N ASP A 467 -12.23 -23.47 3.86
CA ASP A 467 -12.99 -24.55 3.22
C ASP A 467 -14.39 -24.08 2.80
N VAL A 468 -14.48 -23.56 1.58
CA VAL A 468 -15.73 -23.08 0.97
C VAL A 468 -15.82 -23.51 -0.49
N PRO A 469 -17.03 -23.69 -1.02
CA PRO A 469 -17.22 -23.91 -2.46
C PRO A 469 -16.54 -22.81 -3.29
N LYS A 470 -15.93 -23.21 -4.40
CA LYS A 470 -15.34 -22.26 -5.35
C LYS A 470 -16.46 -21.51 -6.05
N GLU A 471 -16.46 -20.19 -5.95
CA GLU A 471 -17.43 -19.34 -6.66
C GLU A 471 -17.22 -19.43 -8.16
N THR A 472 -15.97 -19.59 -8.59
CA THR A 472 -15.62 -19.70 -10.01
C THR A 472 -15.13 -21.10 -10.37
N ASN A 473 -14.78 -21.32 -11.63
CA ASN A 473 -14.30 -22.62 -12.10
C ASN A 473 -12.87 -22.97 -11.63
N ARG A 474 -12.24 -22.15 -10.77
CA ARG A 474 -10.89 -22.38 -10.25
C ARG A 474 -10.80 -21.94 -8.80
N GLY A 475 -10.13 -22.74 -7.97
CA GLY A 475 -9.75 -22.35 -6.62
C GLY A 475 -8.31 -21.86 -6.55
N PRO A 476 -7.84 -21.49 -5.35
CA PRO A 476 -6.43 -21.19 -5.11
C PRO A 476 -5.52 -22.33 -5.58
N SER A 477 -4.54 -22.01 -6.43
CA SER A 477 -3.50 -22.96 -6.86
C SER A 477 -2.17 -22.71 -6.16
N ALA A 478 -1.85 -21.44 -5.91
CA ALA A 478 -0.65 -21.04 -5.19
C ALA A 478 -0.78 -19.65 -4.56
N VAL A 479 0.10 -19.38 -3.59
CA VAL A 479 0.34 -18.01 -3.11
C VAL A 479 0.94 -17.19 -4.24
N VAL A 480 2.11 -17.56 -4.78
CA VAL A 480 2.71 -16.83 -5.91
C VAL A 480 2.28 -17.44 -7.23
N ARG A 481 1.64 -16.62 -8.05
CA ARG A 481 1.18 -16.97 -9.40
C ARG A 481 1.84 -16.09 -10.43
N TRP A 482 2.18 -16.65 -11.58
CA TRP A 482 2.96 -15.94 -12.59
C TRP A 482 2.01 -15.31 -13.61
N ALA A 483 2.08 -13.99 -13.74
CA ALA A 483 1.24 -13.27 -14.69
C ALA A 483 1.56 -13.73 -16.13
N VAL A 484 0.51 -14.00 -16.89
CA VAL A 484 0.59 -14.72 -18.17
C VAL A 484 0.60 -13.72 -19.32
N ASP A 485 1.77 -13.33 -19.82
CA ASP A 485 2.05 -13.10 -21.25
C ASP A 485 3.54 -12.75 -21.47
N THR A 486 4.33 -13.72 -21.95
CA THR A 486 5.76 -13.55 -22.25
C THR A 486 6.03 -12.53 -23.37
N ARG A 487 5.00 -12.10 -24.13
CA ARG A 487 5.13 -11.04 -25.14
C ARG A 487 5.35 -9.66 -24.53
N PHE A 488 5.18 -9.53 -23.20
CA PHE A 488 5.19 -8.25 -22.51
C PHE A 488 6.24 -8.13 -21.40
N THR A 489 7.24 -9.01 -21.31
CA THR A 489 8.36 -8.79 -20.36
C THR A 489 9.63 -8.38 -21.11
N ASP A 490 10.62 -7.82 -20.40
CA ASP A 490 11.98 -7.63 -20.91
C ASP A 490 13.00 -8.53 -20.19
N ALA A 491 14.17 -8.72 -20.79
CA ALA A 491 15.19 -9.64 -20.28
C ALA A 491 15.68 -9.26 -18.87
N GLU A 492 15.70 -7.96 -18.56
CA GLU A 492 16.05 -7.46 -17.23
C GLU A 492 15.00 -7.87 -16.20
N ASN A 493 13.71 -7.70 -16.50
CA ASN A 493 12.63 -8.17 -15.63
C ASN A 493 12.69 -9.70 -15.44
N ASN A 494 12.97 -10.46 -16.50
CA ASN A 494 13.08 -11.92 -16.37
C ASN A 494 14.27 -12.36 -15.52
N ALA A 495 15.38 -11.62 -15.58
CA ALA A 495 16.58 -11.90 -14.79
C ALA A 495 16.54 -11.30 -13.38
N GLY A 496 15.59 -10.42 -13.10
CA GLY A 496 15.50 -9.74 -11.81
C GLY A 496 15.09 -10.69 -10.69
N PRO A 497 15.59 -10.47 -9.46
CA PRO A 497 15.36 -11.36 -8.34
C PRO A 497 13.91 -11.34 -7.85
N ILE A 498 13.39 -12.53 -7.57
CA ILE A 498 12.13 -12.76 -6.85
C ILE A 498 12.46 -13.66 -5.66
N ARG A 499 12.09 -13.23 -4.44
CA ARG A 499 12.35 -13.94 -3.19
C ARG A 499 11.04 -14.14 -2.43
N VAL A 500 10.70 -15.40 -2.15
CA VAL A 500 9.47 -15.78 -1.44
C VAL A 500 9.85 -16.66 -0.25
N TYR A 501 9.87 -16.09 0.96
CA TYR A 501 10.46 -16.78 2.10
C TYR A 501 9.86 -16.40 3.44
N ASN A 502 9.93 -17.31 4.42
CA ASN A 502 9.32 -17.11 5.73
C ASN A 502 7.83 -16.70 5.65
N ASN A 503 7.08 -17.27 4.72
CA ASN A 503 5.62 -17.11 4.67
C ASN A 503 4.93 -18.38 5.18
N THR A 504 3.72 -18.23 5.68
CA THR A 504 2.86 -19.34 6.10
C THR A 504 1.66 -19.44 5.16
N LEU A 505 1.51 -20.56 4.47
CA LEU A 505 0.32 -20.90 3.71
C LEU A 505 -0.50 -21.95 4.46
N VAL A 506 -1.76 -21.64 4.73
CA VAL A 506 -2.75 -22.58 5.24
C VAL A 506 -3.91 -22.68 4.27
N ASP A 507 -4.11 -23.86 3.69
CA ASP A 507 -5.23 -24.17 2.82
C ASP A 507 -6.13 -25.19 3.48
N LEU A 508 -7.26 -24.73 4.00
CA LEU A 508 -8.20 -25.57 4.74
C LEU A 508 -9.20 -26.28 3.81
N ARG A 509 -9.18 -26.01 2.50
CA ARG A 509 -10.15 -26.59 1.58
C ARG A 509 -10.08 -28.11 1.56
N SER A 510 -11.23 -28.73 1.44
CA SER A 510 -11.38 -30.16 1.18
C SER A 510 -11.20 -30.50 -0.31
N ASP A 511 -11.15 -31.79 -0.64
CA ASP A 511 -11.18 -32.27 -2.03
C ASP A 511 -12.42 -31.77 -2.81
N ALA A 512 -13.56 -31.58 -2.13
CA ALA A 512 -14.78 -31.07 -2.76
C ALA A 512 -14.64 -29.60 -3.20
N ASN A 513 -13.77 -28.84 -2.53
CA ASN A 513 -13.63 -27.40 -2.67
C ASN A 513 -12.28 -26.97 -3.27
N SER A 514 -11.39 -27.91 -3.58
CA SER A 514 -10.07 -27.63 -4.16
C SER A 514 -9.96 -28.10 -5.61
N ASP A 515 -8.87 -27.70 -6.28
CA ASP A 515 -8.41 -28.30 -7.55
C ASP A 515 -7.14 -29.15 -7.30
N GLY A 516 -6.92 -29.54 -6.05
CA GLY A 516 -5.64 -30.03 -5.54
C GLY A 516 -5.00 -29.08 -4.52
N PRO A 517 -3.91 -29.52 -3.87
CA PRO A 517 -3.30 -28.77 -2.78
C PRO A 517 -2.65 -27.48 -3.28
N SER A 518 -2.91 -26.37 -2.59
CA SER A 518 -2.20 -25.12 -2.85
C SER A 518 -0.71 -25.23 -2.56
N ARG A 519 0.07 -24.41 -3.24
CA ARG A 519 1.53 -24.34 -3.10
C ARG A 519 1.98 -22.93 -2.77
N MET A 520 3.22 -22.78 -2.32
CA MET A 520 3.79 -21.44 -2.15
C MET A 520 4.02 -20.74 -3.49
N GLU A 521 4.35 -21.48 -4.55
CA GLU A 521 4.48 -20.96 -5.92
C GLU A 521 3.90 -21.92 -6.97
N GLU A 522 3.45 -21.38 -8.11
CA GLU A 522 3.14 -22.18 -9.30
C GLU A 522 4.40 -22.77 -9.92
N ALA A 523 4.33 -24.03 -10.37
CA ALA A 523 5.49 -24.77 -10.91
C ALA A 523 6.09 -24.13 -12.18
N ASN A 524 5.26 -23.54 -13.04
CA ASN A 524 5.72 -22.89 -14.26
C ASN A 524 6.07 -21.43 -13.99
N ARG A 525 7.31 -21.18 -13.60
CA ARG A 525 7.90 -19.84 -13.37
C ARG A 525 8.02 -18.97 -14.63
N ARG A 526 7.53 -19.46 -15.78
CA ARG A 526 7.60 -18.78 -17.07
C ARG A 526 9.06 -18.45 -17.42
N ASP A 527 9.33 -17.18 -17.71
CA ASP A 527 10.64 -16.72 -18.13
C ASP A 527 11.49 -16.19 -16.97
N PHE A 528 11.00 -16.18 -15.72
CA PHE A 528 11.79 -15.71 -14.58
C PHE A 528 12.90 -16.70 -14.24
N THR A 529 14.15 -16.21 -14.26
CA THR A 529 15.33 -17.06 -14.06
C THR A 529 15.91 -16.98 -12.64
N ASP A 530 15.64 -15.89 -11.90
CA ASP A 530 16.14 -15.69 -10.55
C ASP A 530 15.00 -15.70 -9.50
N VAL A 531 14.42 -16.89 -9.31
CA VAL A 531 13.35 -17.11 -8.32
C VAL A 531 13.85 -18.03 -7.21
N VAL A 532 13.76 -17.55 -5.96
CA VAL A 532 14.07 -18.35 -4.77
C VAL A 532 12.84 -18.43 -3.88
N VAL A 533 12.43 -19.66 -3.57
CA VAL A 533 11.36 -19.97 -2.62
C VAL A 533 11.94 -20.83 -1.52
N ALA A 534 11.97 -20.33 -0.28
CA ALA A 534 12.67 -20.98 0.82
C ALA A 534 12.01 -20.70 2.17
N ASN A 535 12.25 -21.55 3.18
CA ASN A 535 11.86 -21.28 4.57
C ASN A 535 10.38 -20.94 4.79
N ASN A 536 9.49 -21.45 3.94
CA ASN A 536 8.05 -21.26 4.08
C ASN A 536 7.41 -22.43 4.84
N VAL A 537 6.28 -22.17 5.49
CA VAL A 537 5.37 -23.18 6.03
C VAL A 537 4.24 -23.40 5.04
N VAL A 538 3.91 -24.66 4.77
CA VAL A 538 2.77 -25.05 3.92
C VAL A 538 1.95 -26.13 4.61
N LEU A 539 0.70 -25.81 4.92
CA LEU A 539 -0.24 -26.70 5.57
C LEU A 539 -1.51 -26.81 4.71
N THR A 540 -1.75 -27.97 4.10
CA THR A 540 -2.91 -28.26 3.23
C THR A 540 -3.62 -29.56 3.64
N PRO A 541 -4.09 -29.68 4.90
CA PRO A 541 -4.37 -30.96 5.55
C PRO A 541 -5.62 -31.68 5.02
N ASN A 542 -6.55 -30.95 4.41
CA ASN A 542 -7.87 -31.47 4.04
C ASN A 542 -7.97 -31.87 2.56
N VAL A 543 -6.90 -31.69 1.78
CA VAL A 543 -6.81 -32.10 0.38
C VAL A 543 -6.00 -33.38 0.25
N SER A 544 -6.47 -34.31 -0.58
CA SER A 544 -5.74 -35.52 -0.96
C SER A 544 -4.36 -35.18 -1.53
N GLY A 545 -3.31 -35.75 -0.94
CA GLY A 545 -1.92 -35.45 -1.31
C GLY A 545 -1.40 -34.10 -0.79
N GLY A 546 -2.12 -33.46 0.13
CA GLY A 546 -1.70 -32.25 0.81
C GLY A 546 -0.59 -32.46 1.84
N THR A 547 -0.04 -31.34 2.32
CA THR A 547 1.11 -31.30 3.24
C THR A 547 0.65 -31.06 4.67
N THR A 548 1.12 -31.87 5.60
CA THR A 548 0.86 -31.71 7.05
C THR A 548 2.14 -31.65 7.89
N GLY A 549 3.32 -31.75 7.28
CA GLY A 549 4.60 -31.90 7.98
C GLY A 549 5.00 -30.74 8.88
N ASP A 550 4.43 -29.54 8.66
CA ASP A 550 4.72 -28.35 9.45
C ASP A 550 3.81 -28.18 10.68
N ALA A 551 2.82 -29.06 10.88
CA ALA A 551 1.95 -29.07 12.06
C ALA A 551 2.69 -29.57 13.32
N PRO A 552 2.22 -29.25 14.55
CA PRO A 552 1.06 -28.42 14.87
C PRO A 552 1.30 -26.91 14.70
N LEU A 553 0.26 -26.19 14.30
CA LEU A 553 0.22 -24.72 14.25
C LEU A 553 -0.91 -24.21 15.18
N ASP A 554 -0.74 -23.02 15.75
CA ASP A 554 -1.76 -22.35 16.55
C ASP A 554 -2.90 -21.82 15.67
N ALA A 555 -4.04 -22.50 15.73
CA ALA A 555 -5.25 -22.15 15.02
C ALA A 555 -6.24 -21.33 15.87
N THR A 556 -5.78 -20.69 16.95
CA THR A 556 -6.63 -19.82 17.79
C THR A 556 -7.23 -18.70 16.95
N PRO A 557 -8.57 -18.58 16.88
CA PRO A 557 -9.21 -17.56 16.06
C PRO A 557 -8.89 -16.13 16.53
N LEU A 558 -8.62 -15.24 15.59
CA LEU A 558 -8.37 -13.81 15.86
C LEU A 558 -9.65 -12.97 15.77
N PHE A 559 -10.40 -13.15 14.68
CA PHE A 559 -11.62 -12.41 14.36
C PHE A 559 -12.41 -13.15 13.27
N GLU A 560 -13.64 -12.72 13.03
CA GLU A 560 -14.52 -13.32 12.01
C GLU A 560 -14.28 -12.74 10.61
N ALA A 561 -14.55 -13.56 9.60
CA ALA A 561 -14.53 -13.15 8.20
C ALA A 561 -15.70 -12.21 7.86
N TYR A 562 -15.49 -11.33 6.89
CA TYR A 562 -16.52 -10.42 6.39
C TYR A 562 -17.36 -11.03 5.27
N TYR A 563 -16.80 -11.95 4.48
CA TYR A 563 -17.44 -12.49 3.30
C TYR A 563 -18.67 -13.36 3.67
N PRO A 564 -19.91 -12.84 3.50
CA PRO A 564 -21.11 -13.52 3.96
C PRO A 564 -21.66 -14.53 2.95
N GLY A 565 -21.05 -14.62 1.77
CA GLY A 565 -21.50 -15.48 0.67
C GLY A 565 -21.54 -14.77 -0.67
N LEU A 566 -21.92 -15.53 -1.69
CA LEU A 566 -22.03 -15.08 -3.07
C LEU A 566 -23.22 -14.15 -3.21
N ALA A 567 -23.00 -12.94 -3.72
CA ALA A 567 -24.07 -12.04 -4.13
C ALA A 567 -23.62 -11.40 -5.44
N ASP A 568 -24.29 -11.71 -6.54
CA ASP A 568 -24.06 -11.12 -7.85
C ASP A 568 -25.41 -10.84 -8.52
N THR A 569 -25.39 -10.20 -9.69
CA THR A 569 -26.63 -9.86 -10.44
C THR A 569 -27.42 -11.09 -10.91
N GLN A 570 -26.82 -12.28 -10.89
CA GLN A 570 -27.45 -13.55 -11.28
C GLN A 570 -27.97 -14.34 -10.06
N THR A 571 -27.49 -14.02 -8.86
CA THR A 571 -27.64 -14.81 -7.62
C THR A 571 -28.12 -13.90 -6.51
N TRP A 572 -29.18 -13.15 -6.79
CA TRP A 572 -29.87 -12.34 -5.80
C TRP A 572 -31.18 -13.03 -5.38
N PRO A 573 -31.42 -13.26 -4.07
CA PRO A 573 -30.66 -12.79 -2.91
C PRO A 573 -29.34 -13.55 -2.66
N LEU A 574 -28.48 -12.99 -1.80
CA LEU A 574 -27.20 -13.57 -1.36
C LEU A 574 -27.30 -15.08 -1.05
N ASP A 575 -26.38 -15.86 -1.59
CA ASP A 575 -26.21 -17.30 -1.36
C ASP A 575 -25.17 -17.56 -0.26
N PRO A 576 -25.60 -17.91 0.96
CA PRO A 576 -24.71 -18.15 2.10
C PRO A 576 -23.95 -19.48 2.00
N ALA A 577 -24.22 -20.35 1.02
CA ALA A 577 -23.45 -21.58 0.84
C ALA A 577 -21.98 -21.32 0.51
N PHE A 578 -21.67 -20.11 0.04
CA PHE A 578 -20.31 -19.63 -0.23
C PHE A 578 -19.72 -18.79 0.91
N ALA A 579 -20.43 -18.64 2.04
CA ALA A 579 -19.96 -17.85 3.17
C ALA A 579 -18.65 -18.41 3.73
N SER A 580 -17.73 -17.53 4.10
CA SER A 580 -16.54 -17.95 4.82
C SER A 580 -16.95 -18.60 6.16
N PRO A 581 -16.35 -19.75 6.55
CA PRO A 581 -16.65 -20.39 7.82
C PRO A 581 -16.25 -19.47 8.98
N LYS A 582 -16.78 -19.74 10.17
CA LYS A 582 -16.35 -19.02 11.37
C LYS A 582 -15.07 -19.61 11.94
N GLY A 583 -14.30 -18.80 12.65
CA GLY A 583 -13.17 -19.27 13.47
C GLY A 583 -11.95 -19.83 12.72
N PHE A 584 -11.83 -19.66 11.41
CA PHE A 584 -10.66 -20.18 10.66
C PHE A 584 -9.52 -19.16 10.51
N ILE A 585 -9.74 -17.89 10.86
CA ILE A 585 -8.74 -16.84 10.72
C ILE A 585 -7.84 -16.86 11.96
N ALA A 586 -6.61 -17.32 11.79
CA ALA A 586 -5.59 -17.42 12.82
C ALA A 586 -4.23 -16.97 12.30
N LEU A 587 -3.26 -16.81 13.19
CA LEU A 587 -1.86 -16.53 12.81
C LEU A 587 -1.10 -17.79 12.37
N TYR A 588 -1.55 -18.98 12.78
CA TYR A 588 -0.91 -20.25 12.44
C TYR A 588 0.57 -20.29 12.84
N ARG A 589 0.84 -19.82 14.07
CA ARG A 589 2.18 -19.83 14.68
C ARG A 589 2.64 -21.28 14.89
N PRO A 590 3.88 -21.67 14.52
CA PRO A 590 4.42 -22.98 14.86
C PRO A 590 4.34 -23.24 16.38
N GLN A 591 3.82 -24.41 16.75
CA GLN A 591 3.71 -24.85 18.14
C GLN A 591 4.73 -25.92 18.47
N ALA A 592 4.94 -26.20 19.76
CA ALA A 592 5.85 -27.25 20.20
C ALA A 592 5.58 -28.58 19.46
N GLY A 593 6.64 -29.16 18.88
CA GLY A 593 6.58 -30.36 18.05
C GLY A 593 6.45 -30.11 16.55
N SER A 594 6.26 -28.85 16.11
CA SER A 594 6.28 -28.51 14.69
C SER A 594 7.67 -28.70 14.10
N ALA A 595 7.75 -29.36 12.93
CA ALA A 595 9.00 -29.49 12.18
C ALA A 595 9.50 -28.16 11.59
N ALA A 596 8.71 -27.08 11.64
CA ALA A 596 9.12 -25.76 11.17
C ALA A 596 10.07 -25.05 12.14
N ILE A 597 10.07 -25.42 13.43
CA ILE A 597 10.83 -24.73 14.48
C ILE A 597 12.33 -24.98 14.29
N GLY A 598 13.10 -23.88 14.15
CA GLY A 598 14.55 -23.94 13.95
C GLY A 598 15.03 -24.52 12.62
N ASP A 599 14.12 -24.76 11.67
CA ASP A 599 14.39 -25.45 10.40
C ASP A 599 14.60 -24.48 9.21
N ALA A 600 14.69 -23.16 9.45
CA ALA A 600 15.00 -22.20 8.38
C ALA A 600 16.52 -22.14 8.10
N GLY A 601 17.08 -23.24 7.60
CA GLY A 601 18.53 -23.40 7.41
C GLY A 601 19.07 -23.22 6.00
N GLN A 602 18.21 -23.07 4.98
CA GLN A 602 18.64 -23.00 3.57
C GLN A 602 17.98 -21.82 2.84
N GLY A 603 18.77 -21.05 2.07
CA GLY A 603 18.27 -19.90 1.33
C GLY A 603 18.01 -18.66 2.22
N PRO A 604 17.28 -17.66 1.70
CA PRO A 604 17.04 -16.41 2.42
C PRO A 604 16.16 -16.61 3.65
N VAL A 605 16.54 -15.96 4.75
CA VAL A 605 15.77 -15.91 6.00
C VAL A 605 15.46 -14.46 6.35
N ALA A 606 14.24 -14.16 6.78
CA ALA A 606 13.88 -12.81 7.23
C ALA A 606 14.52 -12.51 8.59
N LEU A 607 14.97 -11.28 8.84
CA LEU A 607 15.62 -10.93 10.11
C LEU A 607 14.64 -10.78 11.27
N ASP A 608 13.37 -10.51 10.98
CA ASP A 608 12.27 -10.48 11.93
C ASP A 608 11.10 -11.36 11.47
N ASP A 609 10.06 -11.43 12.28
CA ASP A 609 8.83 -12.17 12.00
C ASP A 609 7.64 -11.23 11.66
N LEU A 610 6.44 -11.81 11.53
CA LEU A 610 5.19 -11.10 11.25
C LEU A 610 4.92 -9.95 12.24
N THR A 611 5.32 -10.08 13.49
CA THR A 611 5.11 -9.11 14.57
C THR A 611 6.23 -8.07 14.67
N GLY A 612 7.32 -8.27 13.93
CA GLY A 612 8.52 -7.43 13.97
C GLY A 612 9.53 -7.84 15.04
N ALA A 613 9.32 -8.98 15.69
CA ALA A 613 10.26 -9.58 16.63
C ALA A 613 11.46 -10.15 15.85
N LEU A 614 12.68 -9.86 16.31
CA LEU A 614 13.90 -10.38 15.68
C LEU A 614 13.98 -11.90 15.82
N ARG A 615 14.40 -12.57 14.75
CA ARG A 615 14.63 -14.02 14.78
C ARG A 615 15.96 -14.32 15.46
N GLY A 616 16.00 -15.45 16.17
CA GLY A 616 17.21 -15.95 16.81
C GLY A 616 18.17 -16.62 15.83
N ALA A 617 19.27 -17.17 16.36
CA ALA A 617 20.29 -17.87 15.58
C ALA A 617 19.80 -19.18 14.91
N SER A 618 18.70 -19.74 15.39
CA SER A 618 18.02 -20.91 14.81
C SER A 618 16.60 -20.51 14.40
N PRO A 619 16.46 -19.76 13.30
CA PRO A 619 15.17 -19.23 12.86
C PRO A 619 14.23 -20.35 12.42
N SER A 620 12.94 -20.15 12.63
CA SER A 620 11.90 -21.08 12.19
C SER A 620 11.44 -20.79 10.76
N ARG A 621 10.97 -21.82 10.06
CA ARG A 621 10.22 -21.62 8.81
C ARG A 621 8.89 -20.93 9.09
N GLY A 622 8.34 -20.24 8.08
CA GLY A 622 7.05 -19.57 8.19
C GLY A 622 7.13 -18.14 8.74
N ALA A 623 5.96 -17.52 8.87
CA ALA A 623 5.82 -16.09 9.16
C ALA A 623 6.11 -15.69 10.60
N LEU A 624 6.02 -16.61 11.56
CA LEU A 624 6.16 -16.36 13.00
C LEU A 624 7.20 -17.30 13.60
N GLU A 625 7.92 -16.81 14.61
CA GLU A 625 8.65 -17.68 15.54
C GLU A 625 7.67 -18.32 16.55
N PRO A 626 7.99 -19.49 17.14
CA PRO A 626 7.24 -20.01 18.29
C PRO A 626 7.30 -19.02 19.47
N ASP A 627 6.35 -19.12 20.39
CA ASP A 627 6.31 -18.29 21.61
C ASP A 627 7.46 -18.57 22.59
#